data_AF-A0A4Y2S425-F1
#
_entry.id   AF-A0A4Y2S425-F1
#
_cell.length_a   1.000
_cell.length_b   1.000
_cell.length_c   1.000
_cell.angle_alpha   90.00
_cell.angle_beta   90.00
_cell.angle_gamma   90.00
#
_symmetry.space_group_name_H-M   'P 1'
#
loop_
_entity.id
_entity.type
_entity.pdbx_description
1 polymer ?
#
loop_
_entity_poly.entity_id
_entity_poly.type
_entity_poly.pdbx_seq_one_letter_code
_entity_poly.pdbx_strand_id
1 'polypeptide(L)'
;MATTFSDPVRHCLRGKRFAVRVGSDLSSERAIDAGVAQGSKIGSVLFNIYVNGIPSPRNCQTRLCLSADDTAVISTGESNKAIEELNNYLDQLGKWLIMWKIKVNADKCQAVYFTRRRKVPDPPKLYRRAIKWSKETKYLGVTLDSRLTYDNHITNINKKYCEVLALILTLFTVLEESIDCLFTSILYPKSYAPLQ
;
A
#
# COMPACT_ATOMS: atom_id res chain seq x y z
N MET A 1 7.07 -34.62 -16.18
CA MET A 1 5.67 -34.44 -15.73
C MET A 1 5.53 -33.04 -15.09
N ALA A 2 5.64 -31.96 -15.89
CA ALA A 2 5.71 -30.57 -15.40
C ALA A 2 5.13 -29.52 -16.39
N THR A 3 4.27 -29.93 -17.33
CA THR A 3 3.79 -29.04 -18.41
C THR A 3 2.40 -28.46 -18.17
N THR A 4 1.53 -29.13 -17.40
CA THR A 4 0.11 -28.75 -17.28
C THR A 4 -0.18 -27.50 -16.45
N PHE A 5 0.69 -27.12 -15.50
CA PHE A 5 0.48 -25.92 -14.67
C PHE A 5 0.97 -24.63 -15.33
N SER A 6 1.80 -24.74 -16.38
CA SER A 6 2.40 -23.58 -17.04
C SER A 6 1.47 -22.88 -18.03
N ASP A 7 0.49 -23.61 -18.57
CA ASP A 7 -0.38 -23.14 -19.65
C ASP A 7 -1.43 -22.10 -19.19
N PRO A 8 -2.09 -22.25 -18.02
CA PRO A 8 -3.03 -21.23 -17.51
C PRO A 8 -2.33 -19.91 -17.18
N VAL A 9 -1.14 -19.98 -16.58
CA VAL A 9 -0.36 -18.79 -16.19
C VAL A 9 0.12 -18.03 -17.43
N ARG A 10 0.57 -18.75 -18.48
CA ARG A 10 0.95 -18.14 -19.76
C ARG A 10 -0.24 -17.45 -20.43
N HIS A 11 -1.43 -18.07 -20.40
CA HIS A 11 -2.65 -17.47 -20.92
C HIS A 11 -3.05 -16.20 -20.14
N CYS A 12 -2.90 -16.20 -18.82
CA CYS A 12 -3.12 -15.00 -18.00
C CYS A 12 -2.12 -13.86 -18.24
N LEU A 13 -0.99 -14.11 -18.93
CA LEU A 13 0.08 -13.12 -19.13
C LEU A 13 0.27 -12.69 -20.59
N ARG A 14 -0.13 -13.49 -21.58
CA ARG A 14 0.08 -13.21 -23.02
C ARG A 14 -1.23 -12.96 -23.76
N GLY A 15 -1.16 -12.13 -24.82
CA GLY A 15 -2.25 -11.97 -25.80
C GLY A 15 -3.47 -11.21 -25.28
N LYS A 16 -3.34 -10.47 -24.17
CA LYS A 16 -4.43 -9.69 -23.59
C LYS A 16 -4.69 -8.44 -24.42
N ARG A 17 -5.97 -8.19 -24.70
CA ARG A 17 -6.45 -6.95 -25.32
C ARG A 17 -7.48 -6.32 -24.41
N PHE A 18 -7.55 -5.00 -24.41
CA PHE A 18 -8.56 -4.25 -23.68
C PHE A 18 -9.18 -3.19 -24.58
N ALA A 19 -10.47 -2.96 -24.35
CA ALA A 19 -11.21 -1.83 -24.87
C ALA A 19 -12.00 -1.22 -23.70
N VAL A 20 -12.10 0.10 -23.68
CA VAL A 20 -12.82 0.85 -22.65
C VAL A 20 -14.14 1.32 -23.24
N ARG A 21 -15.24 1.07 -22.54
CA ARG A 21 -16.56 1.61 -22.89
C ARG A 21 -16.89 2.78 -21.97
N VAL A 22 -17.28 3.92 -22.55
CA VAL A 22 -17.81 5.07 -21.82
C VAL A 22 -19.16 5.41 -22.43
N GLY A 23 -20.25 5.13 -21.71
CA GLY A 23 -21.60 5.23 -22.26
C GLY A 23 -21.83 4.23 -23.40
N SER A 24 -22.21 4.73 -24.57
CA SER A 24 -22.37 3.95 -25.81
C SER A 24 -21.06 3.71 -26.56
N ASP A 25 -20.01 4.48 -26.26
CA ASP A 25 -18.82 4.52 -27.10
C ASP A 25 -17.77 3.53 -26.60
N LEU A 26 -17.28 2.70 -27.52
CA LEU A 26 -16.26 1.69 -27.26
C LEU A 26 -14.95 2.09 -27.94
N SER A 27 -13.85 2.12 -27.17
CA SER A 27 -12.52 2.38 -27.72
C SER A 27 -12.03 1.24 -28.62
N SER A 28 -11.07 1.53 -29.50
CA SER A 28 -10.31 0.50 -30.21
C SER A 28 -9.62 -0.46 -29.23
N GLU A 29 -9.55 -1.75 -29.55
CA GLU A 29 -8.77 -2.72 -28.78
C GLU A 29 -7.28 -2.35 -28.79
N ARG A 30 -6.64 -2.45 -27.63
CA ARG A 30 -5.18 -2.33 -27.48
C ARG A 30 -4.61 -3.57 -26.81
N ALA A 31 -3.48 -4.04 -27.31
CA ALA A 31 -2.75 -5.14 -26.69
C ALA A 31 -2.03 -4.67 -25.41
N ILE A 32 -1.97 -5.54 -24.40
CA ILE A 32 -1.19 -5.33 -23.17
C ILE A 32 -0.02 -6.31 -23.18
N ASP A 33 1.19 -5.77 -23.29
CA ASP A 33 2.42 -6.57 -23.33
C ASP A 33 2.98 -6.87 -21.93
N ALA A 34 2.54 -6.15 -20.89
CA ALA A 34 3.00 -6.31 -19.52
C ALA A 34 1.90 -6.04 -18.48
N GLY A 35 1.91 -6.81 -17.39
CA GLY A 35 0.98 -6.68 -16.26
C GLY A 35 -0.15 -7.72 -16.27
N VAL A 36 -0.87 -7.81 -15.14
CA VAL A 36 -2.04 -8.69 -14.97
C VAL A 36 -3.32 -7.85 -15.00
N ALA A 37 -4.42 -8.42 -15.50
CA ALA A 37 -5.71 -7.73 -15.47
C ALA A 37 -6.13 -7.47 -14.02
N GLN A 38 -6.48 -6.22 -13.70
CA GLN A 38 -7.00 -5.87 -12.38
C GLN A 38 -8.28 -6.68 -12.09
N GLY A 39 -8.39 -7.21 -10.87
CA GLY A 39 -9.50 -8.09 -10.46
C GLY A 39 -9.27 -9.59 -10.73
N SER A 40 -8.16 -9.98 -11.37
CA SER A 40 -7.78 -11.38 -11.46
C SER A 40 -7.31 -11.92 -10.10
N LYS A 41 -7.91 -13.03 -9.62
CA LYS A 41 -7.48 -13.75 -8.41
C LYS A 41 -6.01 -14.21 -8.47
N ILE A 42 -5.50 -14.45 -9.68
CA ILE A 42 -4.11 -14.87 -9.93
C ILE A 42 -3.14 -13.68 -9.93
N GLY A 43 -3.62 -12.46 -10.19
CA GLY A 43 -2.76 -11.28 -10.28
C GLY A 43 -1.99 -10.97 -9.00
N SER A 44 -2.65 -11.08 -7.85
CA SER A 44 -2.02 -10.89 -6.54
C SER A 44 -0.94 -11.95 -6.25
N VAL A 45 -1.20 -13.21 -6.57
CA VAL A 45 -0.24 -14.32 -6.40
C VAL A 45 0.97 -14.13 -7.30
N LEU A 46 0.75 -13.78 -8.57
CA LEU A 46 1.84 -13.51 -9.51
C LEU A 46 2.67 -12.29 -9.12
N PHE A 47 2.02 -11.25 -8.59
CA PHE A 47 2.72 -10.08 -8.06
C PHE A 47 3.62 -10.47 -6.88
N ASN A 48 3.11 -11.26 -5.93
CA ASN A 48 3.90 -11.75 -4.79
C ASN A 48 5.12 -12.57 -5.24
N ILE A 49 4.96 -13.45 -6.23
CA ILE A 49 6.08 -14.21 -6.80
C ILE A 49 7.10 -13.29 -7.47
N TYR A 50 6.61 -12.28 -8.20
CA TYR A 50 7.44 -11.31 -8.91
C TYR A 50 8.28 -10.44 -7.96
N VAL A 51 7.72 -10.03 -6.81
CA VAL A 51 8.45 -9.24 -5.81
C VAL A 51 9.26 -10.09 -4.81
N ASN A 52 9.15 -11.41 -4.85
CA ASN A 52 9.83 -12.32 -3.91
C ASN A 52 11.37 -12.20 -3.97
N GLY A 53 11.92 -11.74 -5.09
CA GLY A 53 13.35 -11.51 -5.26
C GLY A 53 13.89 -10.20 -4.67
N ILE A 54 13.08 -9.43 -3.96
CA ILE A 54 13.48 -8.13 -3.39
C ILE A 54 14.66 -8.32 -2.42
N PRO A 55 15.69 -7.44 -2.45
CA PRO A 55 16.82 -7.57 -1.56
C PRO A 55 16.39 -7.35 -0.11
N SER A 56 16.63 -8.35 0.73
CA SER A 56 16.52 -8.20 2.18
C SER A 56 17.59 -7.23 2.69
N PRO A 57 17.27 -6.35 3.66
CA PRO A 57 18.27 -5.56 4.35
C PRO A 57 19.36 -6.46 4.94
N ARG A 58 20.63 -6.03 4.84
CA ARG A 58 21.79 -6.81 5.32
C ARG A 58 22.06 -6.68 6.82
N ASN A 59 21.39 -5.74 7.47
CA ASN A 59 21.57 -5.43 8.88
C ASN A 59 20.26 -5.66 9.66
N CYS A 60 20.35 -5.84 10.97
CA CYS A 60 19.17 -6.08 11.82
C CYS A 60 18.37 -4.79 12.09
N GLN A 61 19.00 -3.64 11.87
CA GLN A 61 18.47 -2.31 12.18
C GLN A 61 17.44 -1.83 11.15
N THR A 62 17.58 -2.30 9.90
CA THR A 62 16.75 -1.93 8.76
C THR A 62 15.80 -3.07 8.44
N ARG A 63 14.52 -2.75 8.29
CA ARG A 63 13.46 -3.71 8.03
C ARG A 63 12.69 -3.28 6.79
N LEU A 64 12.44 -4.25 5.93
CA LEU A 64 11.53 -4.12 4.79
C LEU A 64 10.18 -4.72 5.21
N CYS A 65 9.13 -3.93 5.08
CA CYS A 65 7.76 -4.34 5.30
C CYS A 65 7.00 -4.23 3.97
N LEU A 66 6.51 -5.36 3.46
CA LEU A 66 5.72 -5.43 2.23
C LEU A 66 4.29 -5.77 2.55
N SER A 67 3.35 -5.04 1.96
CA SER A 67 1.92 -5.35 2.03
C SER A 67 1.23 -4.95 0.74
N ALA A 68 0.96 -5.92 -0.13
CA ALA A 68 0.40 -5.68 -1.46
C ALA A 68 1.09 -4.50 -2.18
N ASP A 69 0.40 -3.37 -2.32
CA ASP A 69 0.90 -2.17 -3.00
C ASP A 69 1.74 -1.24 -2.10
N ASP A 70 1.67 -1.40 -0.78
CA ASP A 70 2.39 -0.59 0.20
C ASP A 70 3.74 -1.24 0.55
N THR A 71 4.81 -0.47 0.40
CA THR A 71 6.17 -0.85 0.84
C THR A 71 6.68 0.16 1.84
N ALA A 72 7.06 -0.30 3.02
CA ALA A 72 7.71 0.51 4.03
C ALA A 72 9.12 0.01 4.31
N VAL A 73 10.06 0.94 4.42
CA VAL A 73 11.43 0.68 4.86
C VAL A 73 11.65 1.44 6.15
N ILE A 74 12.02 0.71 7.20
CA ILE A 74 12.20 1.27 8.54
C ILE A 74 13.65 1.04 8.93
N SER A 75 14.36 2.08 9.38
CA SER A 75 15.67 1.93 9.99
C SER A 75 15.69 2.49 11.40
N THR A 76 16.35 1.79 12.31
CA THR A 76 16.37 2.09 13.74
C THR A 76 17.80 2.18 14.26
N GLY A 77 18.07 3.15 15.13
CA GLY A 77 19.40 3.31 15.73
C GLY A 77 19.73 4.75 16.08
N GLU A 78 21.03 4.99 16.21
CA GLU A 78 21.58 6.34 16.40
C GLU A 78 21.33 7.18 15.15
N SER A 79 21.00 8.47 15.33
CA SER A 79 20.43 9.35 14.28
C SER A 79 21.16 9.27 12.94
N ASN A 80 22.49 9.43 12.96
CA ASN A 80 23.26 9.48 11.71
C ASN A 80 23.37 8.08 11.09
N LYS A 81 23.65 7.07 11.92
CA LYS A 81 23.75 5.67 11.47
C LYS A 81 22.44 5.16 10.87
N ALA A 82 21.30 5.45 11.50
CA ALA A 82 19.99 5.01 11.00
C ALA A 82 19.68 5.60 9.61
N ILE A 83 20.03 6.87 9.37
CA ILE A 83 19.84 7.51 8.06
C ILE A 83 20.82 6.99 7.02
N GLU A 84 22.07 6.74 7.41
CA GLU A 84 23.07 6.14 6.53
C GLU A 84 22.65 4.74 6.08
N GLU A 85 22.27 3.88 7.02
CA GLU A 85 21.79 2.52 6.73
C GLU A 85 20.51 2.53 5.89
N LEU A 86 19.59 3.45 6.18
CA LEU A 86 18.39 3.65 5.36
C LEU A 86 18.75 4.02 3.92
N ASN A 87 19.65 4.99 3.71
CA ASN A 87 20.06 5.42 2.38
C ASN A 87 20.83 4.33 1.62
N ASN A 88 21.70 3.60 2.30
CA ASN A 88 22.42 2.45 1.71
C ASN A 88 21.44 1.40 1.21
N TYR A 89 20.42 1.08 2.01
CA TYR A 89 19.38 0.15 1.60
C TYR A 89 18.51 0.70 0.46
N LEU A 90 18.11 1.98 0.50
CA LEU A 90 17.33 2.61 -0.56
C LEU A 90 18.08 2.65 -1.90
N ASP A 91 19.42 2.78 -1.90
CA ASP A 91 20.23 2.69 -3.12
C ASP A 91 20.23 1.26 -3.69
N GLN A 92 20.40 0.25 -2.83
CA GLN A 92 20.30 -1.15 -3.23
C GLN A 92 18.91 -1.49 -3.79
N LEU A 93 17.85 -1.05 -3.09
CA LEU A 93 16.47 -1.23 -3.49
C LEU A 93 16.18 -0.52 -4.82
N GLY A 94 16.66 0.71 -4.99
CA GLY A 94 16.51 1.48 -6.24
C GLY A 94 17.12 0.77 -7.45
N LYS A 95 18.33 0.21 -7.31
CA LYS A 95 18.98 -0.59 -8.37
C LYS A 95 18.14 -1.81 -8.74
N TRP A 96 17.63 -2.51 -7.73
CA TRP A 96 16.76 -3.67 -7.95
C TRP A 96 15.46 -3.29 -8.66
N LEU A 97 14.79 -2.22 -8.22
CA LEU A 97 13.55 -1.73 -8.86
C LEU A 97 13.76 -1.38 -10.34
N ILE A 98 14.88 -0.74 -10.68
CA ILE A 98 15.26 -0.44 -12.06
C ILE A 98 15.49 -1.74 -12.86
N MET A 99 16.25 -2.69 -12.30
CA MET A 99 16.55 -3.97 -12.95
C MET A 99 15.27 -4.77 -13.25
N TRP A 100 14.32 -4.76 -12.32
CA TRP A 100 13.03 -5.44 -12.48
C TRP A 100 12.01 -4.63 -13.29
N LYS A 101 12.32 -3.38 -13.69
CA LYS A 101 11.41 -2.46 -14.40
C LYS A 101 10.18 -2.04 -13.59
N ILE A 102 10.32 -1.98 -12.26
CA ILE A 102 9.29 -1.49 -11.34
C ILE A 102 9.47 0.02 -11.17
N LYS A 103 8.50 0.81 -11.64
CA LYS A 103 8.54 2.26 -11.54
C LYS A 103 7.87 2.73 -10.25
N VAL A 104 8.67 3.12 -9.26
CA VAL A 104 8.18 3.77 -8.03
C VAL A 104 8.01 5.26 -8.27
N ASN A 105 6.87 5.82 -7.83
CA ASN A 105 6.64 7.25 -7.85
C ASN A 105 7.25 7.90 -6.59
N ALA A 106 8.48 8.40 -6.72
CA ALA A 106 9.20 9.07 -5.63
C ALA A 106 8.45 10.29 -5.06
N ASP A 107 7.60 10.95 -5.84
CA ASP A 107 6.86 12.14 -5.40
C ASP A 107 5.69 11.76 -4.46
N LYS A 108 5.23 10.50 -4.53
CA LYS A 108 4.24 9.94 -3.59
C LYS A 108 4.88 9.30 -2.36
N CYS A 109 6.20 9.09 -2.36
CA CYS A 109 6.90 8.56 -1.20
C CYS A 109 6.90 9.60 -0.07
N GLN A 110 6.67 9.15 1.15
CA GLN A 110 6.73 9.97 2.34
C GLN A 110 7.74 9.37 3.32
N ALA A 111 8.52 10.23 3.98
CA ALA A 111 9.43 9.83 5.04
C ALA A 111 9.01 10.53 6.35
N VAL A 112 8.97 9.78 7.44
CA VAL A 112 8.71 10.32 8.78
C VAL A 112 9.86 9.94 9.68
N TYR A 113 10.38 10.93 10.41
CA TYR A 113 11.47 10.75 11.35
C TYR A 113 10.93 10.75 12.78
N PHE A 114 10.93 9.57 13.41
CA PHE A 114 10.46 9.42 14.79
C PHE A 114 11.63 9.66 15.76
N THR A 115 11.61 10.79 16.46
CA THR A 115 12.67 11.12 17.41
C THR A 115 12.19 12.04 18.52
N ARG A 116 12.87 11.98 19.67
CA ARG A 116 12.76 12.98 20.75
C ARG A 116 13.76 14.12 20.60
N ARG A 117 14.71 14.02 19.66
CA ARG A 117 15.74 15.05 19.43
C ARG A 117 15.17 16.19 18.60
N ARG A 118 15.67 17.41 18.83
CA ARG A 118 15.26 18.60 18.06
C ARG A 118 15.90 18.68 16.68
N LYS A 119 17.11 18.11 16.51
CA LYS A 119 17.84 18.14 15.24
C LYS A 119 17.36 17.01 14.33
N VAL A 120 16.83 17.37 13.18
CA VAL A 120 16.44 16.44 12.12
C VAL A 120 17.60 16.33 11.12
N PRO A 121 18.01 15.11 10.74
CA PRO A 121 19.04 14.88 9.72
C PRO A 121 18.50 15.18 8.31
N ASP A 122 19.38 15.11 7.31
CA ASP A 122 18.99 15.25 5.92
C ASP A 122 17.98 14.16 5.49
N PRO A 123 17.05 14.49 4.59
CA PRO A 123 16.04 13.54 4.11
C PRO A 123 16.67 12.35 3.37
N PRO A 124 16.08 11.14 3.50
CA PRO A 124 16.51 9.99 2.74
C PRO A 124 16.27 10.19 1.25
N LYS A 125 17.03 9.47 0.42
CA LYS A 125 16.99 9.62 -1.03
C LYS A 125 16.67 8.29 -1.71
N LEU A 126 15.75 8.34 -2.67
CA LEU A 126 15.46 7.24 -3.59
C LEU A 126 15.69 7.73 -5.03
N TYR A 127 16.43 6.98 -5.84
CA TYR A 127 16.86 7.41 -7.19
C TYR A 127 17.56 8.78 -7.20
N ARG A 128 18.35 9.07 -6.16
CA ARG A 128 19.01 10.38 -5.94
C ARG A 128 18.04 11.56 -5.73
N ARG A 129 16.72 11.31 -5.62
CA ARG A 129 15.72 12.32 -5.26
C ARG A 129 15.43 12.26 -3.77
N ALA A 130 15.43 13.42 -3.11
CA ALA A 130 15.12 13.51 -1.69
C ALA A 130 13.63 13.27 -1.43
N ILE A 131 13.34 12.35 -0.50
CA ILE A 131 12.00 12.12 0.02
C ILE A 131 11.82 13.07 1.20
N LYS A 132 10.97 14.08 1.04
CA LYS A 132 10.78 15.11 2.06
C LYS A 132 10.28 14.51 3.37
N TRP A 133 10.79 15.04 4.48
CA TRP A 133 10.24 14.75 5.80
C TRP A 133 8.81 15.26 5.89
N SER A 134 7.93 14.40 6.38
CA SER A 134 6.56 14.72 6.76
C SER A 134 6.40 14.60 8.27
N LYS A 135 5.48 15.38 8.84
CA LYS A 135 5.08 15.26 10.25
C LYS A 135 4.12 14.10 10.49
N GLU A 136 3.51 13.59 9.42
CA GLU A 136 2.57 12.49 9.46
C GLU A 136 2.68 11.61 8.22
N THR A 137 2.36 10.33 8.36
CA THR A 137 2.25 9.39 7.24
C THR A 137 1.10 8.43 7.48
N LYS A 138 0.47 7.97 6.40
CA LYS A 138 -0.55 6.93 6.47
C LYS A 138 0.07 5.61 6.02
N TYR A 139 0.01 4.61 6.88
CA TYR A 139 0.51 3.26 6.59
C TYR A 139 -0.55 2.23 7.01
N LEU A 140 -0.99 1.39 6.06
CA LEU A 140 -2.00 0.34 6.28
C LEU A 140 -3.30 0.84 6.94
N GLY A 141 -3.71 2.07 6.64
CA GLY A 141 -4.91 2.69 7.21
C GLY A 141 -4.69 3.44 8.52
N VAL A 142 -3.54 3.29 9.17
CA VAL A 142 -3.17 4.00 10.40
C VAL A 142 -2.42 5.27 10.06
N THR A 143 -2.77 6.39 10.69
CA THR A 143 -2.05 7.66 10.55
C THR A 143 -1.05 7.78 11.69
N LEU A 144 0.24 7.82 11.35
CA LEU A 144 1.34 7.91 12.29
C LEU A 144 1.89 9.33 12.25
N ASP A 145 1.82 10.06 13.36
CA ASP A 145 2.48 11.34 13.52
C ASP A 145 3.92 11.15 14.05
N SER A 146 4.80 12.11 13.76
CA SER A 146 6.21 12.09 14.15
C SER A 146 6.47 11.94 15.66
N ARG A 147 5.49 12.24 16.51
CA ARG A 147 5.57 12.08 17.97
C ARG A 147 4.87 10.81 18.47
N LEU A 148 4.24 10.04 17.58
CA LEU A 148 3.45 8.85 17.87
C LEU A 148 2.36 9.10 18.92
N THR A 149 1.71 10.27 18.89
CA THR A 149 0.55 10.55 19.75
C THR A 149 -0.75 9.97 19.20
N TYR A 150 -0.82 9.72 17.89
CA TYR A 150 -2.00 9.23 17.16
C TYR A 150 -3.21 10.19 17.21
N ASP A 151 -3.03 11.44 17.65
CA ASP A 151 -4.14 12.40 17.83
C ASP A 151 -4.93 12.57 16.53
N ASN A 152 -4.24 12.86 15.42
CA ASN A 152 -4.89 13.07 14.13
C ASN A 152 -5.60 11.81 13.62
N HIS A 153 -5.06 10.63 13.94
CA HIS A 153 -5.68 9.35 13.60
C HIS A 153 -7.00 9.17 14.35
N ILE A 154 -6.98 9.37 15.67
CA ILE A 154 -8.14 9.23 16.55
C ILE A 154 -9.22 10.26 16.17
N THR A 155 -8.84 11.52 15.96
CA THR A 155 -9.77 12.57 15.52
C THR A 155 -10.43 12.20 14.19
N ASN A 156 -9.66 11.69 13.21
CA ASN A 156 -10.21 11.30 11.91
C ASN A 156 -11.11 10.06 11.99
N ILE A 157 -10.80 9.09 12.85
CA ILE A 157 -11.68 7.94 13.12
C ILE A 157 -12.99 8.42 13.74
N ASN A 158 -12.92 9.25 14.79
CA ASN A 158 -14.10 9.78 15.45
C ASN A 158 -14.98 10.57 14.47
N LYS A 159 -14.37 11.40 13.63
CA LYS A 159 -15.09 12.13 12.58
C LYS A 159 -15.83 11.20 11.63
N LYS A 160 -15.15 10.19 11.08
CA LYS A 160 -15.78 9.19 10.19
C LYS A 160 -16.89 8.42 10.88
N TYR A 161 -16.68 8.05 12.13
CA TYR A 161 -17.69 7.40 12.94
C TYR A 161 -18.93 8.28 13.09
N CYS A 162 -18.77 9.56 13.43
CA CYS A 162 -19.88 10.51 13.53
C CYS A 162 -20.59 10.73 12.19
N GLU A 163 -19.86 10.80 11.07
CA GLU A 163 -20.44 10.93 9.72
C GLU A 163 -21.30 9.70 9.37
N VAL A 164 -20.79 8.50 9.64
CA VAL A 164 -21.52 7.24 9.45
C VAL A 164 -22.73 7.16 10.38
N LEU A 165 -22.56 7.52 11.66
CA LEU A 165 -23.66 7.55 12.64
C LEU A 165 -24.76 8.52 12.20
N ALA A 166 -24.41 9.72 11.73
CA ALA A 166 -25.37 10.69 11.23
C ALA A 166 -26.14 10.16 10.01
N LEU A 167 -25.46 9.48 9.08
CA LEU A 167 -26.09 8.79 7.96
C LEU A 167 -27.07 7.70 8.43
N ILE A 168 -26.64 6.86 9.37
CA ILE A 168 -27.46 5.79 9.94
C ILE A 168 -28.69 6.37 10.65
N LEU A 169 -28.54 7.40 11.49
CA LEU A 169 -29.65 8.05 12.19
C LEU A 169 -30.63 8.71 11.20
N THR A 170 -30.12 9.29 10.12
CA THR A 170 -30.97 9.81 9.04
C THR A 170 -31.77 8.69 8.36
N LEU A 171 -31.12 7.56 8.05
CA LEU A 171 -31.78 6.40 7.47
C LEU A 171 -32.77 5.75 8.45
N PHE A 172 -32.49 5.78 9.75
CA PHE A 172 -33.39 5.29 10.81
C PHE A 172 -34.73 6.03 10.80
N THR A 173 -34.72 7.35 10.52
CA THR A 173 -35.97 8.12 10.37
C THR A 173 -36.78 7.78 9.11
N VAL A 174 -36.21 7.02 8.18
CA VAL A 174 -36.81 6.71 6.86
C VAL A 174 -37.16 5.23 6.69
N LEU A 175 -36.48 4.31 7.37
CA LEU A 175 -36.61 2.85 7.18
C LEU A 175 -36.80 2.14 8.52
N GLU A 176 -38.04 1.96 9.00
CA GLU A 176 -38.31 1.33 10.32
C GLU A 176 -37.95 -0.17 10.41
N GLU A 177 -37.92 -0.92 9.30
CA GLU A 177 -37.91 -2.39 9.37
C GLU A 177 -36.58 -3.10 8.99
N SER A 178 -35.51 -2.39 8.60
CA SER A 178 -34.27 -3.02 8.08
C SER A 178 -32.97 -2.64 8.82
N ILE A 179 -33.09 -1.99 9.97
CA ILE A 179 -31.99 -1.26 10.62
C ILE A 179 -30.96 -2.17 11.29
N ASP A 180 -31.38 -3.22 12.01
CA ASP A 180 -30.46 -4.02 12.83
C ASP A 180 -29.36 -4.70 11.99
N CYS A 181 -29.73 -5.15 10.79
CA CYS A 181 -28.80 -5.76 9.85
C CYS A 181 -27.80 -4.74 9.28
N LEU A 182 -28.26 -3.53 8.96
CA LEU A 182 -27.42 -2.44 8.45
C LEU A 182 -26.49 -1.89 9.54
N PHE A 183 -27.01 -1.68 10.75
CA PHE A 183 -26.26 -1.20 11.90
C PHE A 183 -25.13 -2.17 12.25
N THR A 184 -25.44 -3.47 12.33
CA THR A 184 -24.44 -4.51 12.62
C THR A 184 -23.39 -4.62 11.52
N SER A 185 -23.80 -4.58 10.24
CA SER A 185 -22.88 -4.70 9.10
C SER A 185 -21.93 -3.50 8.95
N ILE A 186 -22.39 -2.29 9.27
CA ILE A 186 -21.62 -1.05 9.11
C ILE A 186 -20.71 -0.78 10.32
N LEU A 187 -21.16 -1.06 11.54
CA LEU A 187 -20.36 -0.85 12.76
C LEU A 187 -19.42 -2.01 13.08
N TYR A 188 -19.76 -3.24 12.67
CA TYR A 188 -18.92 -4.43 12.85
C TYR A 188 -18.53 -5.08 11.51
N PRO A 189 -17.89 -4.37 10.56
CA PRO A 189 -17.59 -4.91 9.24
C PRO A 189 -16.52 -6.02 9.25
N LYS A 190 -15.80 -6.28 10.36
CA LYS A 190 -14.65 -7.19 10.40
C LYS A 190 -14.43 -7.95 11.72
N SER A 191 -15.45 -8.64 12.25
CA SER A 191 -15.25 -9.59 13.36
C SER A 191 -15.46 -11.07 13.01
N TYR A 192 -15.87 -11.40 11.78
CA TYR A 192 -16.04 -12.79 11.36
C TYR A 192 -15.49 -13.02 9.95
N ALA A 193 -14.17 -13.18 9.86
CA ALA A 193 -13.59 -14.07 8.86
C ALA A 193 -13.05 -15.29 9.63
N PRO A 194 -13.71 -16.46 9.60
CA PRO A 194 -13.11 -17.65 10.16
C PRO A 194 -11.78 -17.91 9.43
N LEU A 195 -10.72 -18.09 10.21
CA LEU A 195 -9.44 -18.60 9.73
C LEU A 195 -9.73 -19.95 9.03
N GLN A 196 -9.57 -19.98 7.71
CA GLN A 196 -9.38 -21.20 6.94
C GLN A 196 -7.91 -21.30 6.56
#